data_AF-A0A9D5IJ11-F1
#
_entry.id   AF-A0A9D5IJ11-F1
#
_cell.length_a   1.000
_cell.length_b   1.000
_cell.length_c   1.000
_cell.angle_alpha   90.00
_cell.angle_beta   90.00
_cell.angle_gamma   90.00
#
_symmetry.space_group_name_H-M   'P 1'
#
loop_
_entity.id
_entity.type
_entity.pdbx_description
1 polymer ?
#
loop_
_entity_poly.entity_id
_entity_poly.type
_entity_poly.pdbx_seq_one_letter_code
_entity_poly.pdbx_strand_id
1 'polypeptide(L)'
;MVMSAFIVSEVTMSRAVAALATAEERANTYPTTGGNAFSDTAVALARAILAGDAAAAFGLADEIHESAQGSIDGLTMLGRKLYALNQRAIIARYGDRPDDDFQAIPEFTYDSAWAESADEGDWSFKEDECPKISALSCLLYQCSEGDVPNDPLYQRIQARLAVLNAEWKAGAAERAKTAATRAAERKAKERVKLLAENTHLVTKEAKPDWSSCRRAAENIRRELKRKFPGVKFSVTSDSFAGGNSIDVKWTDGPTERDVKAIAYRHSAGSFDGSTDSYNYAENVFGELFGQSKYVNCSREWTLEGVRKAYAKAHPGTQEVIDEGWYNRDYSNQDERSRIHWIRDAWNNCSL
;
A
#
# COMPACT_ATOMS: atom_id res chain seq x y z
N MET A 1 -17.63 21.18 13.12
CA MET A 1 -16.55 20.53 12.33
C MET A 1 -16.56 21.20 10.96
N VAL A 2 -15.62 22.12 10.74
CA VAL A 2 -15.57 23.01 9.58
C VAL A 2 -14.99 22.22 8.41
N MET A 3 -15.84 21.82 7.45
CA MET A 3 -15.37 21.29 6.16
C MET A 3 -14.93 22.48 5.31
N SER A 4 -13.61 22.68 5.25
CA SER A 4 -12.97 23.58 4.30
C SER A 4 -13.39 23.20 2.87
N ALA A 5 -13.82 24.19 2.09
CA ALA A 5 -14.21 24.01 0.70
C ALA A 5 -13.04 23.44 -0.11
N PHE A 6 -13.15 22.18 -0.52
CA PHE A 6 -12.20 21.58 -1.47
C PHE A 6 -12.48 22.18 -2.85
N ILE A 7 -11.73 23.24 -3.17
CA ILE A 7 -11.50 23.73 -4.53
C ILE A 7 -11.01 22.53 -5.37
N VAL A 8 -11.50 22.39 -6.59
CA VAL A 8 -10.98 21.39 -7.53
C VAL A 8 -9.49 21.64 -7.69
N SER A 9 -8.65 20.77 -7.14
CA SER A 9 -7.22 20.87 -7.39
C SER A 9 -6.99 20.75 -8.89
N GLU A 10 -6.03 21.51 -9.42
CA GLU A 10 -5.60 21.46 -10.83
C GLU A 10 -5.38 20.01 -11.32
N VAL A 11 -4.90 19.15 -10.42
CA VAL A 11 -4.74 17.70 -10.59
C VAL A 11 -6.04 16.96 -10.93
N THR A 12 -7.16 17.33 -10.29
CA THR A 12 -8.48 16.70 -10.53
C THR A 12 -9.03 17.09 -11.91
N MET A 13 -8.85 18.35 -12.32
CA MET A 13 -9.22 18.85 -13.66
C MET A 13 -8.42 18.17 -14.77
N SER A 14 -7.09 18.15 -14.64
CA SER A 14 -6.20 17.54 -15.65
C SER A 14 -6.47 16.04 -15.83
N ARG A 15 -6.78 15.32 -14.74
CA ARG A 15 -7.18 13.89 -14.80
C ARG A 15 -8.54 13.67 -15.46
N ALA A 16 -9.52 14.55 -15.23
CA ALA A 16 -10.81 14.48 -15.89
C ALA A 16 -10.67 14.72 -17.41
N VAL A 17 -9.85 15.69 -17.82
CA VAL A 17 -9.53 15.98 -19.22
C VAL A 17 -8.84 14.77 -19.88
N ALA A 18 -7.82 14.18 -19.24
CA ALA A 18 -7.12 12.99 -19.75
C ALA A 18 -8.02 11.74 -19.82
N ALA A 19 -8.96 11.58 -18.87
CA ALA A 19 -9.93 10.49 -18.84
C ALA A 19 -10.92 10.53 -20.01
N LEU A 20 -11.31 11.74 -20.42
CA LEU A 20 -12.18 11.95 -21.59
C LEU A 20 -11.44 11.69 -22.91
N ALA A 21 -10.12 11.88 -22.95
CA ALA A 21 -9.29 11.71 -24.16
C ALA A 21 -8.89 10.25 -24.50
N THR A 22 -8.82 9.34 -23.52
CA THR A 22 -8.24 7.97 -23.67
C THR A 22 -9.27 6.85 -23.91
N ALA A 23 -10.46 7.22 -24.36
CA ALA A 23 -11.70 6.45 -24.27
C ALA A 23 -12.01 5.49 -25.42
N GLU A 24 -11.35 5.63 -26.57
CA GLU A 24 -11.96 5.19 -27.83
C GLU A 24 -11.08 4.18 -28.61
N GLU A 25 -9.96 3.76 -28.02
CA GLU A 25 -8.98 2.85 -28.63
C GLU A 25 -9.36 1.35 -28.57
N ARG A 26 -10.38 0.93 -27.82
CA ARG A 26 -10.71 -0.51 -27.59
C ARG A 26 -11.90 -1.08 -28.38
N ALA A 27 -12.50 -0.30 -29.28
CA ALA A 27 -13.62 -0.79 -30.10
C ALA A 27 -13.20 -1.69 -31.30
N ASN A 28 -11.89 -1.93 -31.53
CA ASN A 28 -11.45 -2.82 -32.62
C ASN A 28 -10.21 -3.64 -32.23
N THR A 29 -10.38 -4.95 -32.04
CA THR A 29 -9.30 -5.89 -31.71
C THR A 29 -8.81 -6.72 -32.93
N TYR A 30 -7.53 -6.52 -33.28
CA TYR A 30 -6.49 -7.41 -33.91
C TYR A 30 -6.50 -7.76 -35.42
N PRO A 31 -5.35 -8.14 -36.07
CA PRO A 31 -3.92 -8.07 -35.69
C PRO A 31 -3.00 -7.27 -36.66
N THR A 32 -1.74 -7.18 -36.21
CA THR A 32 -0.55 -6.40 -36.60
C THR A 32 0.01 -6.53 -38.02
N THR A 33 0.66 -5.46 -38.51
CA THR A 33 2.05 -5.52 -39.04
C THR A 33 2.74 -4.15 -39.00
N GLY A 34 3.79 -4.04 -38.15
CA GLY A 34 5.02 -3.28 -38.42
C GLY A 34 4.96 -1.75 -38.51
N GLY A 35 5.54 -1.09 -37.51
CA GLY A 35 6.17 0.24 -37.66
C GLY A 35 5.38 1.42 -37.07
N ASN A 36 6.01 2.14 -36.14
CA ASN A 36 5.69 3.48 -35.63
C ASN A 36 4.26 3.99 -35.89
N ALA A 37 3.31 3.68 -35.01
CA ALA A 37 1.91 4.12 -35.13
C ALA A 37 1.31 4.72 -33.85
N PHE A 38 2.12 5.15 -32.87
CA PHE A 38 1.60 5.72 -31.61
C PHE A 38 1.21 7.20 -31.70
N SER A 39 1.67 7.96 -32.72
CA SER A 39 1.28 9.36 -32.92
C SER A 39 0.07 9.54 -33.85
N ASP A 40 -0.05 8.68 -34.86
CA ASP A 40 -1.05 8.87 -35.93
C ASP A 40 -2.44 8.34 -35.54
N THR A 41 -2.50 7.44 -34.56
CA THR A 41 -3.73 6.81 -34.08
C THR A 41 -4.57 7.76 -33.22
N ALA A 42 -3.94 8.62 -32.41
CA ALA A 42 -4.64 9.64 -31.60
C ALA A 42 -5.27 10.76 -32.46
N VAL A 43 -4.60 11.11 -33.57
CA VAL A 43 -5.07 12.14 -34.53
C VAL A 43 -6.19 11.61 -35.43
N ALA A 44 -6.14 10.34 -35.83
CA ALA A 44 -7.21 9.70 -36.59
C ALA A 44 -8.49 9.50 -35.75
N LEU A 45 -8.33 9.26 -34.45
CA LEU A 45 -9.41 9.11 -33.47
C LEU A 45 -10.13 10.43 -33.20
N ALA A 46 -9.37 11.52 -33.01
CA ALA A 46 -9.92 12.87 -32.90
C ALA A 46 -10.73 13.28 -34.14
N ARG A 47 -10.30 12.89 -35.35
CA ARG A 47 -11.05 13.13 -36.60
C ARG A 47 -12.36 12.36 -36.67
N ALA A 48 -12.44 11.14 -36.13
CA ALA A 48 -13.66 10.32 -36.15
C ALA A 48 -14.73 10.83 -35.16
N ILE A 49 -14.31 11.28 -33.98
CA ILE A 49 -15.20 11.94 -32.98
C ILE A 49 -15.86 13.20 -33.56
N LEU A 50 -15.12 13.95 -34.39
CA LEU A 50 -15.57 15.22 -34.98
C LEU A 50 -16.39 15.04 -36.26
N ALA A 51 -16.30 13.88 -36.93
CA ALA A 51 -16.95 13.63 -38.22
C ALA A 51 -18.42 13.17 -38.12
N GLY A 52 -18.94 12.87 -36.91
CA GLY A 52 -20.38 12.82 -36.67
C GLY A 52 -21.21 11.93 -37.62
N ASP A 53 -20.86 10.65 -37.75
CA ASP A 53 -21.71 9.66 -38.45
C ASP A 53 -21.66 8.34 -37.64
N ALA A 54 -22.71 7.91 -36.94
CA ALA A 54 -24.04 7.69 -37.49
C ALA A 54 -25.17 8.16 -36.56
N ALA A 55 -25.95 9.10 -37.08
CA ALA A 55 -27.41 9.16 -36.94
C ALA A 55 -28.01 9.09 -35.51
N ALA A 56 -27.82 10.14 -34.71
CA ALA A 56 -28.88 10.77 -33.90
C ALA A 56 -28.30 11.83 -32.95
N ALA A 57 -28.52 13.12 -33.24
CA ALA A 57 -28.98 14.15 -32.28
C ALA A 57 -28.68 15.54 -32.85
N PHE A 58 -29.75 16.18 -33.31
CA PHE A 58 -29.78 17.52 -33.87
C PHE A 58 -29.12 18.60 -32.98
N GLY A 59 -28.32 19.46 -33.61
CA GLY A 59 -28.37 20.91 -33.39
C GLY A 59 -27.51 21.50 -32.27
N LEU A 60 -26.18 21.41 -32.36
CA LEU A 60 -25.24 22.48 -31.94
C LEU A 60 -23.80 22.17 -32.40
N ALA A 61 -23.64 21.61 -33.60
CA ALA A 61 -22.31 21.26 -34.12
C ALA A 61 -21.48 22.51 -34.48
N ASP A 62 -22.11 23.64 -34.77
CA ASP A 62 -21.40 24.78 -35.39
C ASP A 62 -20.50 25.59 -34.45
N GLU A 63 -20.70 25.57 -33.12
CA GLU A 63 -19.86 26.36 -32.19
C GLU A 63 -18.67 25.59 -31.58
N ILE A 64 -18.60 24.27 -31.73
CA ILE A 64 -17.48 23.45 -31.24
C ILE A 64 -16.58 22.99 -32.40
N HIS A 65 -17.11 22.95 -33.63
CA HIS A 65 -16.38 22.46 -34.80
C HIS A 65 -15.22 23.40 -35.22
N GLU A 66 -15.33 24.71 -34.96
CA GLU A 66 -14.31 25.69 -35.39
C GLU A 66 -13.06 25.76 -34.49
N SER A 67 -13.01 25.07 -33.34
CA SER A 67 -11.88 25.16 -32.39
C SER A 67 -11.27 23.83 -31.95
N ALA A 68 -11.71 22.70 -32.51
CA ALA A 68 -11.32 21.38 -32.04
C ALA A 68 -10.55 20.57 -33.10
N GLN A 69 -9.47 21.11 -33.65
CA GLN A 69 -8.35 20.22 -33.98
C GLN A 69 -7.67 19.87 -32.65
N GLY A 70 -7.26 18.63 -32.43
CA GLY A 70 -6.66 18.15 -31.17
C GLY A 70 -5.31 18.82 -30.81
N SER A 71 -5.33 20.13 -30.60
CA SER A 71 -4.24 20.95 -30.09
C SER A 71 -4.38 21.06 -28.58
N ILE A 72 -3.27 21.45 -27.93
CA ILE A 72 -3.23 21.87 -26.52
C ILE A 72 -4.33 22.90 -26.21
N ASP A 73 -4.74 23.71 -27.20
CA ASP A 73 -5.79 24.71 -27.06
C ASP A 73 -7.18 24.08 -26.85
N GLY A 74 -7.46 22.95 -27.51
CA GLY A 74 -8.72 22.22 -27.35
C GLY A 74 -8.88 21.60 -25.95
N LEU A 75 -7.81 21.02 -25.40
CA LEU A 75 -7.79 20.47 -24.03
C LEU A 75 -7.84 21.57 -22.97
N THR A 76 -7.16 22.68 -23.24
CA THR A 76 -7.25 23.90 -22.42
C THR A 76 -8.69 24.43 -22.39
N MET A 77 -9.34 24.51 -23.55
CA MET A 77 -10.74 24.97 -23.66
C MET A 77 -11.69 24.04 -22.91
N LEU A 78 -11.51 22.72 -23.02
CA LEU A 78 -12.30 21.76 -22.27
C LEU A 78 -12.11 21.96 -20.75
N GLY A 79 -10.87 22.06 -20.28
CA GLY A 79 -10.59 22.36 -18.88
C GLY A 79 -11.31 23.61 -18.40
N ARG A 80 -11.23 24.72 -19.17
CA ARG A 80 -11.92 25.98 -18.83
C ARG A 80 -13.43 25.81 -18.72
N LYS A 81 -14.04 25.05 -19.64
CA LYS A 81 -15.48 24.74 -19.59
C LYS A 81 -15.85 23.89 -18.36
N LEU A 82 -15.03 22.91 -17.98
CA LEU A 82 -15.24 22.14 -16.76
C LEU A 82 -15.13 23.01 -15.50
N TYR A 83 -14.17 23.93 -15.48
CA TYR A 83 -14.01 24.89 -14.38
C TYR A 83 -15.22 25.82 -14.26
N ALA A 84 -15.71 26.36 -15.38
CA ALA A 84 -16.92 27.18 -15.42
C ALA A 84 -18.16 26.42 -14.91
N LEU A 85 -18.28 25.14 -15.27
CA LEU A 85 -19.33 24.24 -14.79
C LEU A 85 -19.28 24.08 -13.27
N ASN A 86 -18.08 23.90 -12.71
CA ASN A 86 -17.87 23.80 -11.28
C ASN A 86 -18.18 25.12 -10.55
N GLN A 87 -17.76 26.26 -11.10
CA GLN A 87 -18.06 27.58 -10.53
C GLN A 87 -19.55 27.86 -10.46
N ARG A 88 -20.32 27.52 -11.51
CA ARG A 88 -21.78 27.64 -11.48
C ARG A 88 -22.40 26.82 -10.34
N ALA A 89 -21.92 25.61 -10.10
CA ALA A 89 -22.40 24.78 -9.01
C ALA A 89 -22.00 25.32 -7.62
N ILE A 90 -20.78 25.86 -7.48
CA ILE A 90 -20.32 26.53 -6.26
C ILE A 90 -21.18 27.75 -5.96
N ILE A 91 -21.46 28.60 -6.95
CA ILE A 91 -22.32 29.78 -6.81
C ILE A 91 -23.74 29.38 -6.40
N ALA A 92 -24.29 28.35 -7.04
CA ALA A 92 -25.60 27.82 -6.66
C ALA A 92 -25.64 27.29 -5.22
N ARG A 93 -24.54 26.69 -4.73
CA ARG A 93 -24.43 26.12 -3.38
C ARG A 93 -24.10 27.15 -2.30
N TYR A 94 -23.35 28.20 -2.62
CA TYR A 94 -22.72 29.11 -1.65
C TYR A 94 -22.95 30.59 -1.96
N GLY A 95 -23.93 30.94 -2.80
CA GLY A 95 -24.17 32.28 -3.40
C GLY A 95 -24.28 33.49 -2.47
N ASP A 96 -24.17 33.31 -1.15
CA ASP A 96 -24.12 34.37 -0.14
C ASP A 96 -22.67 34.74 0.27
N ARG A 97 -21.63 34.17 -0.36
CA ARG A 97 -20.21 34.50 -0.07
C ARG A 97 -19.66 35.56 -1.04
N PRO A 98 -19.18 36.72 -0.54
CA PRO A 98 -18.76 37.86 -1.37
C PRO A 98 -17.25 37.84 -1.69
N ASP A 99 -16.63 36.67 -1.83
CA ASP A 99 -15.20 36.62 -2.18
C ASP A 99 -15.08 36.68 -3.71
N ASP A 100 -14.62 37.81 -4.24
CA ASP A 100 -14.50 38.10 -5.69
C ASP A 100 -13.62 37.08 -6.45
N ASP A 101 -12.80 36.31 -5.72
CA ASP A 101 -11.89 35.28 -6.26
C ASP A 101 -12.61 34.10 -6.93
N PHE A 102 -13.92 33.89 -6.69
CA PHE A 102 -14.68 32.78 -7.30
C PHE A 102 -15.23 33.10 -8.70
N GLN A 103 -15.26 34.37 -9.12
CA GLN A 103 -15.92 34.75 -10.38
C GLN A 103 -15.02 34.67 -11.61
N ALA A 104 -13.69 34.68 -11.44
CA ALA A 104 -12.75 34.59 -12.54
C ALA A 104 -12.32 33.14 -12.82
N ILE A 105 -12.50 32.67 -14.06
CA ILE A 105 -11.86 31.44 -14.51
C ILE A 105 -10.35 31.74 -14.59
N PRO A 106 -9.48 31.04 -13.83
CA PRO A 106 -8.05 31.30 -13.87
C PRO A 106 -7.51 31.05 -15.27
N GLU A 107 -6.52 31.83 -15.67
CA GLU A 107 -5.82 31.59 -16.92
C GLU A 107 -4.92 30.36 -16.73
N PHE A 108 -5.29 29.25 -17.36
CA PHE A 108 -4.46 28.05 -17.41
C PHE A 108 -4.41 27.48 -18.82
N THR A 109 -3.38 26.68 -19.04
CA THR A 109 -3.11 25.92 -20.26
C THR A 109 -2.89 24.47 -19.87
N TYR A 110 -3.47 23.54 -20.63
CA TYR A 110 -3.23 22.13 -20.43
C TYR A 110 -1.78 21.79 -20.73
N ASP A 111 -1.08 21.17 -19.78
CA ASP A 111 0.29 20.70 -19.95
C ASP A 111 0.32 19.18 -20.11
N SER A 112 0.72 18.72 -21.30
CA SER A 112 0.88 17.28 -21.57
C SER A 112 2.07 16.67 -20.84
N ALA A 113 3.09 17.46 -20.45
CA ALA A 113 4.25 16.97 -19.73
C ALA A 113 3.86 16.38 -18.35
N TRP A 114 2.79 16.90 -17.73
CA TRP A 114 2.24 16.34 -16.49
C TRP A 114 1.55 14.98 -16.67
N ALA A 115 0.98 14.72 -17.84
CA ALA A 115 0.39 13.41 -18.16
C ALA A 115 1.47 12.36 -18.45
N GLU A 116 2.62 12.80 -18.96
CA GLU A 116 3.79 11.95 -19.28
C GLU A 116 4.73 11.76 -18.09
N SER A 117 4.85 12.75 -17.19
CA SER A 117 5.66 12.67 -15.96
C SER A 117 4.91 12.08 -14.76
N ALA A 118 3.62 11.79 -14.91
CA ALA A 118 2.90 10.91 -14.01
C ALA A 118 3.39 9.47 -14.25
N ASP A 119 4.67 9.24 -13.97
CA ASP A 119 5.19 7.93 -13.66
C ASP A 119 4.23 7.25 -12.67
N GLU A 120 4.25 5.92 -12.67
CA GLU A 120 3.64 5.00 -11.72
C GLU A 120 4.13 5.22 -10.27
N GLY A 121 4.33 6.48 -9.85
CA GLY A 121 4.59 6.89 -8.51
C GLY A 121 3.54 6.32 -7.57
N ASP A 122 4.00 6.08 -6.35
CA ASP A 122 3.32 5.50 -5.20
C ASP A 122 2.00 6.24 -4.86
N TRP A 123 1.00 6.12 -5.73
CA TRP A 123 -0.34 6.58 -5.52
C TRP A 123 -1.11 5.42 -4.91
N SER A 124 -1.47 5.56 -3.64
CA SER A 124 -2.26 4.60 -2.87
C SER A 124 -3.72 4.52 -3.35
N PHE A 125 -3.96 4.43 -4.66
CA PHE A 125 -5.20 3.89 -5.17
C PHE A 125 -5.14 2.39 -4.93
N LYS A 126 -6.16 1.85 -4.27
CA LYS A 126 -6.30 0.41 -4.14
C LYS A 126 -6.36 -0.19 -5.56
N GLU A 127 -5.78 -1.38 -5.75
CA GLU A 127 -5.70 -2.04 -7.06
C GLU A 127 -7.08 -2.24 -7.76
N ASP A 128 -8.19 -2.04 -7.03
CA ASP A 128 -9.58 -2.15 -7.47
C ASP A 128 -10.25 -0.83 -7.92
N GLU A 129 -9.58 0.33 -7.79
CA GLU A 129 -10.14 1.63 -8.18
C GLU A 129 -9.62 2.11 -9.55
N CYS A 130 -10.51 2.67 -10.38
CA CYS A 130 -10.15 3.30 -11.65
C CYS A 130 -10.01 4.82 -11.46
N PRO A 131 -8.81 5.42 -11.53
CA PRO A 131 -8.60 6.85 -11.24
C PRO A 131 -9.44 7.78 -12.13
N LYS A 132 -9.70 7.37 -13.38
CA LYS A 132 -10.54 8.09 -14.35
C LYS A 132 -12.00 8.14 -13.90
N ILE A 133 -12.54 7.01 -13.43
CA ILE A 133 -13.92 6.92 -12.90
C ILE A 133 -14.04 7.73 -11.62
N SER A 134 -13.06 7.62 -10.71
CA SER A 134 -13.04 8.39 -9.47
C SER A 134 -13.02 9.89 -9.72
N ALA A 135 -12.15 10.38 -10.63
CA ALA A 135 -12.05 11.79 -10.97
C ALA A 135 -13.35 12.36 -11.56
N LEU A 136 -13.96 11.66 -12.53
CA LEU A 136 -15.22 12.09 -13.14
C LEU A 136 -16.40 12.00 -12.16
N SER A 137 -16.44 10.99 -11.29
CA SER A 137 -17.44 10.87 -10.24
C SER A 137 -17.38 12.03 -9.25
N CYS A 138 -16.17 12.39 -8.80
CA CYS A 138 -15.95 13.55 -7.94
C CYS A 138 -16.38 14.86 -8.62
N LEU A 139 -16.01 15.06 -9.90
CA LEU A 139 -16.39 16.25 -10.65
C LEU A 139 -17.91 16.40 -10.79
N LEU A 140 -18.62 15.34 -11.19
CA LEU A 140 -20.08 15.36 -11.28
C LEU A 140 -20.73 15.63 -9.92
N TYR A 141 -20.22 15.02 -8.85
CA TYR A 141 -20.70 15.29 -7.49
C TYR A 141 -20.55 16.77 -7.11
N GLN A 142 -19.41 17.38 -7.42
CA GLN A 142 -19.17 18.81 -7.17
C GLN A 142 -20.04 19.72 -8.05
N CYS A 143 -20.36 19.29 -9.27
CA CYS A 143 -21.17 20.02 -10.23
C CYS A 143 -22.68 19.69 -10.16
N SER A 144 -23.16 19.07 -9.08
CA SER A 144 -24.53 18.55 -8.98
C SER A 144 -25.59 19.56 -8.51
N GLU A 145 -25.22 20.82 -8.36
CA GLU A 145 -26.05 21.87 -7.72
C GLU A 145 -26.68 22.80 -8.74
N GLY A 146 -27.82 23.39 -8.36
CA GLY A 146 -28.52 24.38 -9.18
C GLY A 146 -29.00 23.83 -10.52
N ASP A 147 -28.79 24.60 -11.59
CA ASP A 147 -29.17 24.25 -12.97
C ASP A 147 -28.08 23.45 -13.72
N VAL A 148 -26.90 23.29 -13.11
CA VAL A 148 -25.72 22.64 -13.72
C VAL A 148 -26.00 21.22 -14.24
N PRO A 149 -26.83 20.38 -13.59
CA PRO A 149 -27.21 19.07 -14.14
C PRO A 149 -27.95 19.09 -15.48
N ASN A 150 -28.52 20.24 -15.87
CA ASN A 150 -29.18 20.43 -17.17
C ASN A 150 -28.19 20.87 -18.25
N ASP A 151 -26.94 21.19 -17.90
CA ASP A 151 -25.92 21.59 -18.85
C ASP A 151 -25.54 20.42 -19.80
N PRO A 152 -25.49 20.64 -21.13
CA PRO A 152 -25.11 19.59 -22.08
C PRO A 152 -23.73 18.96 -21.79
N LEU A 153 -22.77 19.73 -21.26
CA LEU A 153 -21.45 19.21 -20.89
C LEU A 153 -21.55 18.28 -19.68
N TYR A 154 -22.33 18.63 -18.67
CA TYR A 154 -22.58 17.77 -17.50
C TYR A 154 -23.20 16.42 -17.93
N GLN A 155 -24.24 16.47 -18.77
CA GLN A 155 -24.92 15.26 -19.26
C GLN A 155 -23.99 14.36 -20.09
N ARG A 156 -23.12 14.96 -20.91
CA ARG A 156 -22.08 14.22 -21.66
C ARG A 156 -21.08 13.54 -20.74
N ILE A 157 -20.61 14.22 -19.68
CA ILE A 157 -19.71 13.64 -18.69
C ILE A 157 -20.39 12.49 -17.94
N GLN A 158 -21.67 12.66 -17.57
CA GLN A 158 -22.45 11.63 -16.90
C GLN A 158 -22.63 10.38 -17.78
N ALA A 159 -22.97 10.56 -19.05
CA ALA A 159 -23.07 9.46 -20.01
C ALA A 159 -21.72 8.75 -20.19
N ARG A 160 -20.61 9.50 -20.29
CA ARG A 160 -19.27 8.91 -20.40
C ARG A 160 -18.87 8.14 -19.14
N LEU A 161 -19.19 8.67 -17.95
CA LEU A 161 -18.94 7.96 -16.69
C LEU A 161 -19.72 6.65 -16.64
N ALA A 162 -20.96 6.61 -17.14
CA ALA A 162 -21.75 5.37 -17.20
C ALA A 162 -21.09 4.32 -18.11
N VAL A 163 -20.58 4.73 -19.29
CA VAL A 163 -19.84 3.86 -20.20
C VAL A 163 -18.55 3.34 -19.56
N LEU A 164 -17.74 4.23 -18.98
CA LEU A 164 -16.50 3.84 -18.29
C LEU A 164 -16.75 2.84 -17.15
N ASN A 165 -17.83 3.05 -16.38
CA ASN A 165 -18.23 2.11 -15.33
C ASN A 165 -18.61 0.74 -15.89
N ALA A 166 -19.33 0.69 -17.02
CA ALA A 166 -19.70 -0.55 -17.68
C ALA A 166 -18.45 -1.29 -18.22
N GLU A 167 -17.54 -0.58 -18.88
CA GLU A 167 -16.26 -1.10 -19.38
C GLU A 167 -15.38 -1.62 -18.23
N TRP A 168 -15.29 -0.85 -17.13
CA TRP A 168 -14.54 -1.27 -15.95
C TRP A 168 -15.12 -2.55 -15.37
N LYS A 169 -16.44 -2.63 -15.16
CA LYS A 169 -17.10 -3.83 -14.66
C LYS A 169 -16.89 -5.03 -15.59
N ALA A 170 -17.03 -4.85 -16.90
CA ALA A 170 -16.82 -5.92 -17.88
C ALA A 170 -15.38 -6.46 -17.88
N GLY A 171 -14.38 -5.58 -17.71
CA GLY A 171 -12.98 -5.97 -17.65
C GLY A 171 -12.50 -6.54 -16.30
N ALA A 172 -13.37 -6.65 -15.29
CA ALA A 172 -12.96 -7.03 -13.93
C ALA A 172 -12.31 -8.42 -13.87
N ALA A 173 -12.86 -9.40 -14.60
CA ALA A 173 -12.32 -10.76 -14.63
C ALA A 173 -10.90 -10.82 -15.22
N GLU A 174 -10.65 -10.12 -16.33
CA GLU A 174 -9.33 -10.11 -16.98
C GLU A 174 -8.29 -9.35 -16.14
N ARG A 175 -8.69 -8.24 -15.49
CA ARG A 175 -7.81 -7.54 -14.55
C ARG A 175 -7.48 -8.40 -13.34
N ALA A 176 -8.45 -9.11 -12.77
CA ALA A 176 -8.22 -10.04 -11.67
C ALA A 176 -7.26 -11.18 -12.07
N LYS A 177 -7.41 -11.72 -13.27
CA LYS A 177 -6.48 -12.72 -13.83
C LYS A 177 -5.07 -12.15 -14.00
N THR A 178 -4.95 -10.96 -14.60
CA THR A 178 -3.66 -10.28 -14.79
C THR A 178 -2.98 -9.97 -13.45
N ALA A 179 -3.73 -9.49 -12.47
CA ALA A 179 -3.24 -9.24 -11.12
C ALA A 179 -2.78 -10.53 -10.43
N ALA A 180 -3.55 -11.63 -10.56
CA ALA A 180 -3.17 -12.93 -10.04
C ALA A 180 -1.87 -13.46 -10.70
N THR A 181 -1.71 -13.30 -12.01
CA THR A 181 -0.47 -13.65 -12.72
C THR A 181 0.71 -12.83 -12.21
N ARG A 182 0.58 -11.50 -12.13
CA ARG A 182 1.64 -10.63 -11.59
C ARG A 182 1.99 -10.96 -10.13
N ALA A 183 0.99 -11.26 -9.30
CA ALA A 183 1.18 -11.68 -7.92
C ALA A 183 1.91 -13.03 -7.85
N ALA A 184 1.57 -13.99 -8.72
CA ALA A 184 2.26 -15.27 -8.82
C ALA A 184 3.71 -15.11 -9.29
N GLU A 185 3.98 -14.26 -10.28
CA GLU A 185 5.33 -13.92 -10.73
C GLU A 185 6.17 -13.25 -9.64
N ARG A 186 5.58 -12.32 -8.88
CA ARG A 186 6.23 -11.69 -7.72
C ARG A 186 6.60 -12.74 -6.66
N LYS A 187 5.65 -13.60 -6.29
CA LYS A 187 5.90 -14.71 -5.35
C LYS A 187 6.98 -15.65 -5.90
N ALA A 188 6.99 -15.97 -7.19
CA ALA A 188 8.01 -16.81 -7.81
C ALA A 188 9.42 -16.17 -7.75
N LYS A 189 9.54 -14.88 -8.09
CA LYS A 189 10.79 -14.12 -7.97
C LYS A 189 11.30 -14.09 -6.52
N GLU A 190 10.40 -13.85 -5.57
CA GLU A 190 10.72 -13.86 -4.15
C GLU A 190 11.18 -15.25 -3.68
N ARG A 191 10.53 -16.33 -4.12
CA ARG A 191 10.96 -17.70 -3.82
C ARG A 191 12.39 -17.97 -4.26
N VAL A 192 12.73 -17.60 -5.50
CA VAL A 192 14.08 -17.78 -6.04
C VAL A 192 15.11 -17.00 -5.21
N LYS A 193 14.81 -15.73 -4.90
CA LYS A 193 15.67 -14.88 -4.06
C LYS A 193 15.90 -15.50 -2.68
N LEU A 194 14.83 -15.91 -2.01
CA LEU A 194 14.90 -16.47 -0.66
C LEU A 194 15.68 -17.79 -0.61
N LEU A 195 15.52 -18.66 -1.62
CA LEU A 195 16.30 -19.90 -1.73
C LEU A 195 17.81 -19.62 -1.91
N ALA A 196 18.16 -18.60 -2.69
CA ALA A 196 19.56 -18.20 -2.90
C ALA A 196 20.20 -17.58 -1.65
N GLU A 197 19.46 -16.78 -0.89
CA GLU A 197 19.96 -16.12 0.33
C GLU A 197 20.04 -17.08 1.54
N ASN A 198 19.16 -18.08 1.60
CA ASN A 198 18.97 -18.93 2.79
C ASN A 198 19.34 -20.40 2.53
N THR A 199 20.45 -20.65 1.81
CA THR A 199 20.93 -22.00 1.43
C THR A 199 21.21 -22.96 2.59
N HIS A 200 21.36 -22.45 3.81
CA HIS A 200 21.65 -23.21 5.02
C HIS A 200 20.37 -23.72 5.73
N LEU A 201 19.20 -23.25 5.31
CA LEU A 201 17.91 -23.64 5.87
C LEU A 201 17.34 -24.89 5.18
N VAL A 202 16.57 -25.66 5.93
CA VAL A 202 15.81 -26.80 5.43
C VAL A 202 14.55 -26.29 4.74
N THR A 203 14.37 -26.66 3.48
CA THR A 203 13.16 -26.33 2.72
C THR A 203 12.09 -27.41 2.86
N LYS A 204 10.85 -27.06 2.48
CA LYS A 204 9.73 -28.00 2.40
C LYS A 204 10.04 -29.15 1.45
N GLU A 205 10.70 -28.88 0.33
CA GLU A 205 11.06 -29.87 -0.68
C GLU A 205 12.13 -30.84 -0.17
N ALA A 206 13.07 -30.36 0.64
CA ALA A 206 14.12 -31.19 1.23
C ALA A 206 13.59 -32.15 2.31
N LYS A 207 12.54 -31.75 3.04
CA LYS A 207 11.88 -32.56 4.08
C LYS A 207 10.35 -32.41 4.02
N PRO A 208 9.68 -33.10 3.08
CA PRO A 208 8.23 -32.98 2.89
C PRO A 208 7.43 -33.54 4.06
N ASP A 209 7.93 -34.59 4.74
CA ASP A 209 7.25 -35.24 5.87
C ASP A 209 7.25 -34.39 7.15
N TRP A 210 8.01 -33.29 7.18
CA TRP A 210 8.06 -32.42 8.35
C TRP A 210 6.92 -31.43 8.35
N SER A 211 6.26 -31.30 9.51
CA SER A 211 5.30 -30.22 9.74
C SER A 211 5.98 -28.85 9.59
N SER A 212 5.20 -27.84 9.21
CA SER A 212 5.68 -26.47 9.05
C SER A 212 6.38 -25.96 10.33
N CYS A 213 5.76 -26.22 11.49
CA CYS A 213 6.29 -25.84 12.80
C CYS A 213 7.62 -26.53 13.12
N ARG A 214 7.73 -27.85 12.87
CA ARG A 214 8.98 -28.60 13.07
C ARG A 214 10.12 -28.05 12.20
N ARG A 215 9.81 -27.72 10.94
CA ARG A 215 10.80 -27.16 10.01
C ARG A 215 11.27 -25.78 10.44
N ALA A 216 10.35 -24.92 10.85
CA ALA A 216 10.68 -23.61 11.42
C ALA A 216 11.57 -23.75 12.67
N ALA A 217 11.23 -24.64 13.61
CA ALA A 217 12.03 -24.83 14.83
C ALA A 217 13.47 -25.29 14.52
N GLU A 218 13.66 -26.18 13.56
CA GLU A 218 15.00 -26.60 13.12
C GLU A 218 15.76 -25.44 12.43
N ASN A 219 15.10 -24.66 11.60
CA ASN A 219 15.70 -23.51 10.92
C ASN A 219 16.11 -22.41 11.90
N ILE A 220 15.25 -22.08 12.85
CA ILE A 220 15.56 -21.16 13.96
C ILE A 220 16.80 -21.66 14.71
N ARG A 221 16.86 -22.96 15.04
CA ARG A 221 18.03 -23.54 15.73
C ARG A 221 19.32 -23.38 14.93
N ARG A 222 19.27 -23.56 13.60
CA ARG A 222 20.42 -23.40 12.69
C ARG A 222 20.90 -21.95 12.62
N GLU A 223 19.98 -21.01 12.44
CA GLU A 223 20.30 -19.58 12.37
C GLU A 223 20.89 -19.07 13.69
N LEU A 224 20.27 -19.44 14.82
CA LEU A 224 20.76 -19.04 16.15
C LEU A 224 22.15 -19.62 16.44
N LYS A 225 22.39 -20.89 16.13
CA LYS A 225 23.71 -21.52 16.29
C LYS A 225 24.77 -20.87 15.40
N ARG A 226 24.39 -20.43 14.19
CA ARG A 226 25.30 -19.76 13.26
C ARG A 226 25.65 -18.34 13.72
N LYS A 227 24.67 -17.59 14.23
CA LYS A 227 24.87 -16.18 14.65
C LYS A 227 25.51 -16.07 16.04
N PHE A 228 25.19 -16.98 16.94
CA PHE A 228 25.65 -16.97 18.34
C PHE A 228 26.37 -18.27 18.69
N PRO A 229 27.56 -18.52 18.11
CA PRO A 229 28.34 -19.70 18.46
C PRO A 229 28.74 -19.61 19.94
N GLY A 230 28.37 -20.64 20.72
CA GLY A 230 28.69 -20.72 22.15
C GLY A 230 27.49 -20.53 23.09
N VAL A 231 26.35 -20.03 22.59
CA VAL A 231 25.11 -19.94 23.39
C VAL A 231 24.25 -21.18 23.18
N LYS A 232 23.78 -21.78 24.27
CA LYS A 232 22.90 -22.94 24.24
C LYS A 232 21.44 -22.49 24.13
N PHE A 233 20.85 -22.69 22.96
CA PHE A 233 19.41 -22.46 22.75
C PHE A 233 18.62 -23.76 22.91
N SER A 234 17.53 -23.69 23.67
CA SER A 234 16.45 -24.67 23.63
C SER A 234 15.39 -24.15 22.65
N VAL A 235 15.11 -24.91 21.60
CA VAL A 235 14.05 -24.60 20.63
C VAL A 235 13.13 -25.79 20.58
N THR A 236 11.92 -25.63 21.12
CA THR A 236 10.87 -26.65 21.18
C THR A 236 9.70 -26.25 20.30
N SER A 237 9.06 -27.22 19.68
CA SER A 237 7.88 -27.02 18.84
C SER A 237 6.75 -27.91 19.32
N ASP A 238 5.58 -27.31 19.53
CA ASP A 238 4.39 -28.02 19.97
C ASP A 238 3.24 -27.80 18.99
N SER A 239 2.30 -28.75 18.98
CA SER A 239 1.08 -28.70 18.18
C SER A 239 -0.10 -29.03 19.06
N PHE A 240 -1.18 -28.25 18.95
CA PHE A 240 -2.37 -28.38 19.79
C PHE A 240 -3.63 -28.04 18.98
N ALA A 241 -4.81 -28.29 19.57
CA ALA A 241 -6.07 -27.95 18.93
C ALA A 241 -6.15 -26.44 18.68
N GLY A 242 -6.16 -26.04 17.40
CA GLY A 242 -6.24 -24.63 16.99
C GLY A 242 -4.90 -23.92 16.72
N GLY A 243 -3.77 -24.63 16.73
CA GLY A 243 -2.50 -24.03 16.32
C GLY A 243 -1.25 -24.85 16.62
N ASN A 244 -0.12 -24.17 16.50
CA ASN A 244 1.19 -24.67 16.88
C ASN A 244 2.00 -23.52 17.48
N SER A 245 3.01 -23.87 18.28
CA SER A 245 3.92 -22.90 18.89
C SER A 245 5.36 -23.34 18.77
N ILE A 246 6.26 -22.35 18.78
CA ILE A 246 7.69 -22.54 18.95
C ILE A 246 8.13 -21.70 20.15
N ASP A 247 8.77 -22.34 21.11
CA ASP A 247 9.35 -21.69 22.28
C ASP A 247 10.87 -21.73 22.18
N VAL A 248 11.48 -20.54 22.11
CA VAL A 248 12.93 -20.34 22.10
C VAL A 248 13.36 -19.86 23.47
N LYS A 249 14.15 -20.68 24.17
CA LYS A 249 14.69 -20.37 25.50
C LYS A 249 16.20 -20.41 25.50
N TRP A 250 16.83 -19.45 26.17
CA TRP A 250 18.29 -19.44 26.38
C TRP A 250 18.61 -18.66 27.65
N THR A 251 19.82 -18.86 28.16
CA THR A 251 20.32 -18.21 29.37
C THR A 251 21.41 -17.21 29.00
N ASP A 252 21.30 -15.98 29.51
CA ASP A 252 22.20 -14.85 29.22
C ASP A 252 22.46 -14.65 27.71
N GLY A 253 23.68 -14.31 27.27
CA GLY A 253 24.06 -14.22 25.86
C GLY A 253 23.40 -13.06 25.10
N PRO A 254 22.86 -13.27 23.87
CA PRO A 254 22.30 -12.21 23.05
C PRO A 254 21.02 -11.63 23.64
N THR A 255 20.72 -10.39 23.26
CA THR A 255 19.48 -9.73 23.67
C THR A 255 18.26 -10.44 23.10
N GLU A 256 17.12 -10.33 23.78
CA GLU A 256 15.85 -10.87 23.29
C GLU A 256 15.47 -10.27 21.93
N ARG A 257 15.80 -8.99 21.71
CA ARG A 257 15.62 -8.31 20.43
C ARG A 257 16.38 -9.00 19.29
N ASP A 258 17.63 -9.35 19.51
CA ASP A 258 18.47 -9.97 18.47
C ASP A 258 18.00 -11.39 18.11
N VAL A 259 17.46 -12.13 19.09
CA VAL A 259 16.90 -13.46 18.89
C VAL A 259 15.51 -13.38 18.24
N LYS A 260 14.65 -12.47 18.69
CA LYS A 260 13.33 -12.21 18.08
C LYS A 260 13.45 -11.82 16.61
N ALA A 261 14.46 -11.03 16.24
CA ALA A 261 14.72 -10.67 14.84
C ALA A 261 14.97 -11.88 13.92
N ILE A 262 15.46 -13.00 14.47
CA ILE A 262 15.59 -14.27 13.74
C ILE A 262 14.28 -15.06 13.84
N ALA A 263 13.83 -15.33 15.06
CA ALA A 263 12.73 -16.25 15.30
C ALA A 263 11.40 -15.78 14.66
N TYR A 264 11.12 -14.47 14.70
CA TYR A 264 9.85 -13.91 14.21
C TYR A 264 9.74 -13.88 12.68
N ARG A 265 10.83 -14.12 11.95
CA ARG A 265 10.74 -14.39 10.49
C ARG A 265 9.89 -15.62 10.18
N HIS A 266 9.82 -16.56 11.11
CA HIS A 266 9.01 -17.77 11.02
C HIS A 266 7.61 -17.61 11.66
N SER A 267 7.20 -16.40 12.05
CA SER A 267 5.83 -16.16 12.51
C SER A 267 4.87 -16.23 11.32
N ALA A 268 3.77 -16.96 11.48
CA ALA A 268 2.73 -17.09 10.46
C ALA A 268 1.82 -15.86 10.38
N GLY A 269 1.96 -14.88 11.27
CA GLY A 269 1.07 -13.73 11.36
C GLY A 269 1.21 -12.92 12.64
N SER A 270 0.16 -12.19 12.98
CA SER A 270 0.04 -11.40 14.21
C SER A 270 -1.37 -11.43 14.76
N PHE A 271 -1.51 -11.30 16.07
CA PHE A 271 -2.79 -11.20 16.74
C PHE A 271 -3.21 -9.73 16.85
N ASP A 272 -4.44 -9.42 16.46
CA ASP A 272 -5.05 -8.10 16.61
C ASP A 272 -6.03 -8.10 17.78
N GLY A 273 -5.62 -7.44 18.87
CA GLY A 273 -6.42 -7.32 20.09
C GLY A 273 -7.66 -6.44 19.95
N SER A 274 -7.78 -5.62 18.89
CA SER A 274 -8.96 -4.79 18.66
C SER A 274 -10.13 -5.58 18.07
N THR A 275 -9.82 -6.61 17.26
CA THR A 275 -10.78 -7.48 16.60
C THR A 275 -10.85 -8.90 17.18
N ASP A 276 -10.03 -9.19 18.20
CA ASP A 276 -9.86 -10.51 18.83
C ASP A 276 -9.61 -11.63 17.79
N SER A 277 -8.80 -11.31 16.77
CA SER A 277 -8.59 -12.19 15.62
C SER A 277 -7.11 -12.35 15.27
N TYR A 278 -6.75 -13.51 14.71
CA TYR A 278 -5.39 -13.79 14.26
C TYR A 278 -5.28 -13.55 12.75
N ASN A 279 -4.44 -12.59 12.36
CA ASN A 279 -4.18 -12.23 10.98
C ASN A 279 -3.00 -13.03 10.45
N TYR A 280 -3.27 -13.99 9.56
CA TYR A 280 -2.21 -14.71 8.85
C TYR A 280 -1.59 -13.82 7.78
N ALA A 281 -0.27 -13.74 7.77
CA ALA A 281 0.46 -13.09 6.68
C ALA A 281 0.68 -14.11 5.55
N GLU A 282 0.40 -13.73 4.31
CA GLU A 282 0.93 -14.48 3.18
C GLU A 282 2.45 -14.31 3.15
N ASN A 283 3.18 -15.34 3.59
CA ASN A 283 4.61 -15.27 3.77
C ASN A 283 5.30 -16.38 2.96
N VAL A 284 5.93 -16.01 1.85
CA VAL A 284 6.70 -16.92 1.00
C VAL A 284 7.82 -17.60 1.80
N PHE A 285 8.44 -16.89 2.75
CA PHE A 285 9.47 -17.46 3.62
C PHE A 285 8.91 -18.59 4.49
N GLY A 286 7.74 -18.40 5.09
CA GLY A 286 7.06 -19.40 5.90
C GLY A 286 6.62 -20.64 5.12
N GLU A 287 6.22 -20.46 3.85
CA GLU A 287 5.92 -21.57 2.94
C GLU A 287 7.14 -22.44 2.64
N LEU A 288 8.29 -21.81 2.37
CA LEU A 288 9.53 -22.48 2.01
C LEU A 288 10.21 -23.14 3.22
N PHE A 289 10.42 -22.38 4.30
CA PHE A 289 11.26 -22.76 5.43
C PHE A 289 10.47 -23.17 6.68
N GLY A 290 9.13 -23.11 6.61
CA GLY A 290 8.25 -23.41 7.72
C GLY A 290 7.91 -22.17 8.54
N GLN A 291 6.76 -22.22 9.20
CA GLN A 291 6.26 -21.16 10.07
C GLN A 291 5.42 -21.74 11.22
N SER A 292 5.25 -20.93 12.27
CA SER A 292 4.40 -21.24 13.41
C SER A 292 3.45 -20.10 13.75
N LYS A 293 2.26 -20.43 14.27
CA LYS A 293 1.26 -19.45 14.71
C LYS A 293 1.74 -18.64 15.91
N TYR A 294 2.45 -19.27 16.84
CA TYR A 294 3.00 -18.58 17.99
C TYR A 294 4.49 -18.82 18.07
N VAL A 295 5.28 -17.74 18.07
CA VAL A 295 6.72 -17.82 18.31
C VAL A 295 7.00 -17.03 19.56
N ASN A 296 7.49 -17.71 20.60
CA ASN A 296 7.83 -17.11 21.87
C ASN A 296 9.34 -17.15 22.05
N CYS A 297 9.89 -16.09 22.63
CA CYS A 297 11.29 -15.99 22.97
C CYS A 297 11.37 -15.62 24.45
N SER A 298 12.13 -16.40 25.22
CA SER A 298 12.32 -16.16 26.65
C SER A 298 13.80 -16.26 26.97
N ARG A 299 14.37 -15.15 27.43
CA ARG A 299 15.73 -15.10 27.94
C ARG A 299 15.68 -15.26 29.45
N GLU A 300 16.45 -16.20 29.98
CA GLU A 300 16.66 -16.37 31.42
C GLU A 300 17.98 -15.72 31.82
N TRP A 301 18.07 -15.25 33.06
CA TRP A 301 19.25 -14.56 33.57
C TRP A 301 20.01 -15.40 34.59
N THR A 302 21.34 -15.26 34.62
CA THR A 302 22.13 -15.63 35.80
C THR A 302 22.51 -14.38 36.58
N LEU A 303 22.78 -14.54 37.88
CA LEU A 303 23.25 -13.41 38.71
C LEU A 303 24.56 -12.82 38.18
N GLU A 304 25.48 -13.66 37.69
CA GLU A 304 26.72 -13.22 37.08
C GLU A 304 26.47 -12.44 35.78
N GLY A 305 25.56 -12.93 34.93
CA GLY A 305 25.15 -12.25 33.69
C GLY A 305 24.55 -10.87 33.97
N VAL A 306 23.65 -10.77 34.94
CA VAL A 306 23.04 -9.49 35.36
C VAL A 306 24.11 -8.52 35.88
N ARG A 307 25.02 -8.99 36.74
CA ARG A 307 26.15 -8.17 37.24
C ARG A 307 27.03 -7.66 36.10
N LYS A 308 27.41 -8.53 35.16
CA LYS A 308 28.21 -8.15 33.98
C LYS A 308 27.49 -7.12 33.11
N ALA A 309 26.20 -7.34 32.84
CA ALA A 309 25.39 -6.43 32.04
C ALA A 309 25.28 -5.05 32.70
N TYR A 310 25.03 -5.02 34.01
CA TYR A 310 24.91 -3.79 34.76
C TYR A 310 26.23 -3.01 34.84
N ALA A 311 27.35 -3.68 35.11
CA ALA A 311 28.67 -3.07 35.13
C ALA A 311 29.08 -2.51 33.76
N LYS A 312 28.67 -3.15 32.66
CA LYS A 312 28.90 -2.67 31.29
C LYS A 312 28.06 -1.43 30.98
N ALA A 313 26.80 -1.39 31.42
CA ALA A 313 25.91 -0.24 31.24
C ALA A 313 26.29 0.95 32.15
N HIS A 314 26.89 0.68 33.30
CA HIS A 314 27.27 1.68 34.30
C HIS A 314 28.74 1.50 34.72
N PRO A 315 29.71 1.90 33.88
CA PRO A 315 31.13 1.80 34.20
C PRO A 315 31.48 2.54 35.49
N GLY A 316 32.21 1.89 36.40
CA GLY A 316 32.63 2.48 37.67
C GLY A 316 31.58 2.42 38.80
N THR A 317 30.45 1.75 38.59
CA THR A 317 29.45 1.55 39.64
C THR A 317 30.01 0.74 40.82
N GLN A 318 29.64 1.12 42.04
CA GLN A 318 29.90 0.36 43.28
C GLN A 318 28.67 -0.45 43.72
N GLU A 319 27.62 -0.46 42.89
CA GLU A 319 26.36 -1.14 43.16
C GLU A 319 26.57 -2.65 43.28
N VAL A 320 26.14 -3.24 44.39
CA VAL A 320 26.20 -4.69 44.62
C VAL A 320 24.83 -5.31 44.33
N ILE A 321 24.76 -6.10 43.26
CA ILE A 321 23.56 -6.86 42.89
C ILE A 321 23.60 -8.22 43.58
N ASP A 322 22.70 -8.48 44.52
CA ASP A 322 22.55 -9.75 45.23
C ASP A 322 21.51 -10.68 44.56
N GLU A 323 21.33 -11.91 45.08
CA GLU A 323 20.38 -12.89 44.54
C GLU A 323 18.91 -12.43 44.60
N GLY A 324 18.56 -11.59 45.56
CA GLY A 324 17.22 -11.05 45.77
C GLY A 324 16.95 -9.74 45.03
N TRP A 325 17.81 -9.34 44.08
CA TRP A 325 17.70 -8.05 43.39
C TRP A 325 16.34 -7.80 42.72
N TYR A 326 15.62 -8.86 42.34
CA TYR A 326 14.33 -8.80 41.66
C TYR A 326 13.12 -8.87 42.60
N ASN A 327 13.32 -9.30 43.85
CA ASN A 327 12.27 -9.51 44.84
C ASN A 327 12.45 -8.53 46.01
N ARG A 328 12.30 -7.24 45.68
CA ARG A 328 12.45 -6.08 46.57
C ARG A 328 11.09 -5.41 46.77
N ASP A 329 10.97 -4.52 47.76
CA ASP A 329 9.73 -3.81 48.04
C ASP A 329 9.36 -2.88 46.89
N TYR A 330 8.39 -3.31 46.08
CA TYR A 330 7.92 -2.57 44.91
C TYR A 330 7.13 -1.29 45.28
N SER A 331 6.75 -1.12 46.55
CA SER A 331 6.10 0.10 47.05
C SER A 331 7.11 1.22 47.32
N ASN A 332 8.38 0.88 47.53
CA ASN A 332 9.47 1.83 47.65
C ASN A 332 9.92 2.29 46.24
N GLN A 333 9.82 3.60 45.98
CA GLN A 333 10.15 4.17 44.68
C GLN A 333 11.62 3.99 44.29
N ASP A 334 12.54 4.05 45.25
CA ASP A 334 13.98 3.90 45.00
C ASP A 334 14.31 2.45 44.66
N GLU A 335 13.77 1.49 45.42
CA GLU A 335 13.95 0.06 45.13
C GLU A 335 13.32 -0.31 43.78
N ARG A 336 12.14 0.24 43.47
CA ARG A 336 11.50 0.04 42.17
C ARG A 336 12.38 0.55 41.02
N SER A 337 12.91 1.77 41.14
CA SER A 337 13.76 2.39 40.12
C SER A 337 15.05 1.61 39.91
N ARG A 338 15.66 1.14 41.01
CA ARG A 338 16.82 0.24 41.00
C ARG A 338 16.55 -1.06 40.23
N ILE A 339 15.43 -1.75 40.51
CA ILE A 339 15.04 -2.97 39.77
C ILE A 339 14.89 -2.68 38.28
N HIS A 340 14.25 -1.56 37.93
CA HIS A 340 14.07 -1.16 36.54
C HIS A 340 15.40 -0.93 35.82
N TRP A 341 16.35 -0.22 36.42
CA TRP A 341 17.67 0.01 35.81
C TRP A 341 18.48 -1.28 35.65
N ILE A 342 18.43 -2.19 36.64
CA ILE A 342 19.09 -3.49 36.53
C ILE A 342 18.49 -4.31 35.38
N ARG A 343 17.15 -4.36 35.30
CA ARG A 343 16.45 -5.10 34.24
C ARG A 343 16.70 -4.48 32.86
N ASP A 344 16.70 -3.16 32.74
CA ASP A 344 16.96 -2.46 31.49
C ASP A 344 18.39 -2.70 30.99
N ALA A 345 19.38 -2.61 31.87
CA ALA A 345 20.77 -2.93 31.55
C ALA A 345 20.91 -4.36 31.02
N TRP A 346 20.24 -5.33 31.66
CA TRP A 346 20.28 -6.73 31.21
C TRP A 346 19.54 -6.94 29.87
N ASN A 347 18.35 -6.37 29.69
CA ASN A 347 17.57 -6.48 28.46
C ASN A 347 18.33 -5.93 27.24
N ASN A 348 19.07 -4.85 27.43
CA ASN A 348 19.77 -4.14 26.35
C ASN A 348 21.24 -4.57 26.19
N CYS A 349 21.76 -5.45 27.05
CA CYS A 349 23.12 -5.93 26.98
C CYS A 349 23.22 -7.34 26.38
N SER A 350 23.91 -7.42 25.23
CA SER A 350 24.45 -8.69 24.72
C SER A 350 25.73 -9.04 25.49
N LEU A 351 25.73 -10.24 26.09
CA LEU A 351 26.77 -10.78 26.97
C LEU A 351 27.69 -11.77 26.26
#